data_AF-A0A2P8QSI3-F1
#
_entry.id   AF-A0A2P8QSI3-F1
#
_cell.length_a   1.000
_cell.length_b   1.000
_cell.length_c   1.000
_cell.angle_alpha   90.00
_cell.angle_beta   90.00
_cell.angle_gamma   90.00
#
_symmetry.space_group_name_H-M   'P 1'
#
loop_
_entity.id
_entity.type
_entity.pdbx_description
1 polymer ?
#
loop_
_entity_poly.entity_id
_entity_poly.type
_entity_poly.pdbx_seq_one_letter_code
_entity_poly.pdbx_strand_id
1 'polypeptide(L)'
;GETRETIFELAQPEAFAVVNEILSASQVVQGNVPLMPLMPAASASESQNLRNLIVVDELLGCDFLHRKAPAIALPTLHGYTTQLCDRHTPVVFETDDDCPTLLQLFIRGNPFRGSAGIAQVGQVWVKKLLASGNLQALVVYGSPYVLQQLLPMLPSIPYAFSYGQMPTAQAVSLSALFARSI
;
A
#
# COMPACT_ATOMS: atom_id res chain seq x y z
N GLY A 1 -23.41 5.93 -16.93
CA GLY A 1 -24.51 5.37 -16.13
C GLY A 1 -24.56 3.87 -16.31
N GLU A 2 -24.71 3.41 -17.55
CA GLU A 2 -25.09 2.01 -17.84
C GLU A 2 -23.93 1.01 -17.91
N THR A 3 -22.69 1.46 -18.18
CA THR A 3 -21.55 0.55 -18.43
C THR A 3 -20.99 -0.15 -17.18
N ARG A 4 -21.30 0.34 -15.97
CA ARG A 4 -20.79 -0.24 -14.70
C ARG A 4 -21.68 -1.36 -14.16
N GLU A 5 -22.98 -1.35 -14.44
CA GLU A 5 -23.90 -2.41 -14.01
C GLU A 5 -23.70 -3.68 -14.84
N THR A 6 -23.36 -3.55 -16.12
CA THR A 6 -23.18 -4.69 -17.04
C THR A 6 -21.96 -5.56 -16.71
N ILE A 7 -20.90 -5.02 -16.07
CA ILE A 7 -19.70 -5.81 -15.73
C ILE A 7 -19.95 -6.68 -14.49
N PHE A 8 -20.73 -6.21 -13.53
CA PHE A 8 -21.08 -6.98 -12.34
C PHE A 8 -22.06 -8.12 -12.65
N GLU A 9 -22.92 -7.98 -13.65
CA GLU A 9 -23.79 -9.07 -14.13
C GLU A 9 -23.06 -10.15 -14.95
N LEU A 10 -21.86 -9.86 -15.46
CA LEU A 10 -21.09 -10.81 -16.31
C LEU A 10 -20.05 -11.64 -15.53
N ALA A 11 -19.69 -11.24 -14.31
CA ALA A 11 -18.68 -11.94 -13.51
C ALA A 11 -19.34 -12.96 -12.56
N GLN A 12 -19.20 -14.24 -12.89
CA GLN A 12 -19.68 -15.35 -12.06
C GLN A 12 -18.97 -15.34 -10.68
N PRO A 13 -19.64 -15.65 -9.56
CA PRO A 13 -19.03 -15.75 -8.23
C PRO A 13 -17.75 -16.61 -8.20
N GLU A 14 -17.72 -17.67 -9.02
CA GLU A 14 -16.58 -18.54 -9.21
C GLU A 14 -15.36 -17.81 -9.79
N ALA A 15 -15.58 -16.84 -10.68
CA ALA A 15 -14.49 -16.04 -11.24
C ALA A 15 -13.84 -15.15 -10.16
N PHE A 16 -14.63 -14.57 -9.26
CA PHE A 16 -14.10 -13.81 -8.13
C PHE A 16 -13.34 -14.69 -7.14
N ALA A 17 -13.83 -15.90 -6.87
CA ALA A 17 -13.14 -16.87 -6.03
C ALA A 17 -11.76 -17.25 -6.60
N VAL A 18 -11.69 -17.57 -7.89
CA VAL A 18 -10.42 -17.88 -8.58
C VAL A 18 -9.46 -16.71 -8.54
N VAL A 19 -9.94 -15.47 -8.76
CA VAL A 19 -9.09 -14.27 -8.67
C VAL A 19 -8.51 -14.11 -7.26
N ASN A 20 -9.34 -14.26 -6.22
CA ASN A 20 -8.88 -14.17 -4.83
C ASN A 20 -7.88 -15.28 -4.49
N GLU A 21 -8.10 -16.50 -4.98
CA GLU A 21 -7.19 -17.62 -4.80
C GLU A 21 -5.82 -17.33 -5.44
N ILE A 22 -5.78 -16.89 -6.70
CA ILE A 22 -4.55 -16.55 -7.41
C ILE A 22 -3.80 -15.42 -6.68
N LEU A 23 -4.51 -14.37 -6.28
CA LEU A 23 -3.89 -13.25 -5.54
C LEU A 23 -3.33 -13.70 -4.19
N SER A 24 -4.06 -14.55 -3.47
CA SER A 24 -3.65 -15.07 -2.16
C SER A 24 -2.48 -16.06 -2.27
N ALA A 25 -2.40 -16.83 -3.35
CA ALA A 25 -1.32 -17.78 -3.61
C ALA A 25 -0.06 -17.11 -4.16
N SER A 26 -0.20 -15.99 -4.89
CA SER A 26 0.91 -15.27 -5.53
C SER A 26 1.44 -14.07 -4.73
N GLN A 27 0.75 -13.66 -3.67
CA GLN A 27 1.25 -12.61 -2.77
C GLN A 27 2.45 -13.09 -1.97
N VAL A 28 3.28 -12.13 -1.55
CA VAL A 28 4.36 -12.37 -0.59
C VAL A 28 4.07 -11.52 0.63
N VAL A 29 4.11 -12.13 1.82
CA VAL A 29 4.03 -11.42 3.10
C VAL A 29 5.20 -11.88 3.96
N GLN A 30 5.95 -10.96 4.53
CA GLN A 30 7.12 -11.25 5.36
C GLN A 30 7.22 -10.27 6.53
N GLY A 31 7.86 -10.70 7.61
CA GLY A 31 8.10 -9.91 8.81
C GLY A 31 7.08 -10.20 9.92
N ASN A 32 7.09 -9.37 10.97
CA ASN A 32 6.23 -9.56 12.13
C ASN A 32 4.81 -9.06 11.82
N VAL A 33 3.95 -9.98 11.37
CA VAL A 33 2.54 -9.74 11.04
C VAL A 33 1.64 -10.61 11.93
N PRO A 34 0.41 -10.17 12.26
CA PRO A 34 -0.16 -8.88 11.92
C PRO A 34 0.53 -7.69 12.59
N LEU A 35 0.40 -6.52 11.98
CA LEU A 35 0.75 -5.26 12.61
C LEU A 35 -0.04 -5.17 13.91
N MET A 36 0.68 -5.09 15.03
CA MET A 36 0.06 -4.93 16.32
C MET A 36 -0.78 -3.64 16.29
N PRO A 37 -2.04 -3.67 16.79
CA PRO A 37 -2.80 -2.45 16.92
C PRO A 37 -2.01 -1.49 17.80
N LEU A 38 -1.66 -0.33 17.24
CA LEU A 38 -1.10 0.74 18.03
C LEU A 38 -2.16 1.08 19.08
N MET A 39 -1.77 1.01 20.36
CA MET A 39 -2.70 1.18 21.47
C MET A 39 -3.51 2.46 21.24
N PRO A 40 -4.85 2.46 21.42
CA PRO A 40 -5.59 3.69 21.40
C PRO A 40 -4.98 4.59 22.47
N ALA A 41 -4.62 5.80 22.04
CA ALA A 41 -4.03 6.82 22.88
C ALA A 41 -4.77 6.89 24.22
N ALA A 42 -4.03 6.80 25.33
CA ALA A 42 -4.62 6.81 26.68
C ALA A 42 -5.29 8.16 26.98
N SER A 43 -5.02 9.19 26.17
CA SER A 43 -5.71 10.47 26.17
C SER A 43 -5.88 11.02 24.74
N ALA A 44 -6.87 11.90 24.53
CA ALA A 44 -7.09 12.57 23.25
C ALA A 44 -5.87 13.36 22.74
N SER A 45 -4.98 13.77 23.66
CA SER A 45 -3.73 14.50 23.39
C SER A 45 -2.58 13.60 22.92
N GLU A 46 -2.70 12.27 23.05
CA GLU A 46 -1.71 11.27 22.63
C GLU A 46 -2.13 10.53 21.35
N SER A 47 -3.17 11.01 20.66
CA SER A 47 -3.64 10.42 19.41
C SER A 47 -2.47 10.36 18.42
N GLN A 48 -1.83 9.19 18.30
CA GLN A 48 -0.73 9.01 17.35
C GLN A 48 -1.27 9.33 15.97
N ASN A 49 -0.67 10.33 15.32
CA ASN A 49 -0.99 10.66 13.95
C ASN A 49 -0.42 9.54 13.08
N LEU A 50 -1.22 8.53 12.75
CA LEU A 50 -0.81 7.43 11.88
C LEU A 50 -1.03 7.83 10.43
N ARG A 51 -0.05 7.57 9.58
CA ARG A 51 -0.12 7.94 8.17
C ARG A 51 -0.15 6.73 7.25
N ASN A 52 -1.15 6.69 6.40
CA ASN A 52 -1.19 5.79 5.25
C ASN A 52 -0.68 6.57 4.03
N LEU A 53 0.61 6.44 3.72
CA LEU A 53 1.23 7.11 2.59
C LEU A 53 1.10 6.23 1.35
N ILE A 54 0.30 6.65 0.38
CA ILE A 54 0.13 5.95 -0.89
C ILE A 54 0.87 6.71 -1.98
N VAL A 55 1.80 6.03 -2.63
CA VAL A 55 2.61 6.55 -3.72
C VAL A 55 2.25 5.83 -5.01
N VAL A 56 1.82 6.58 -6.02
CA VAL A 56 1.42 6.06 -7.34
C VAL A 56 2.24 6.70 -8.45
N ASP A 57 2.27 6.13 -9.66
CA ASP A 57 2.95 6.79 -10.79
C ASP A 57 2.30 8.13 -11.16
N GLU A 58 0.97 8.14 -11.32
CA GLU A 58 0.19 9.34 -11.67
C GLU A 58 -1.20 9.28 -11.05
N LEU A 59 -1.58 10.29 -10.26
CA LEU A 59 -2.85 10.29 -9.53
C LEU A 59 -4.08 10.43 -10.44
N LEU A 60 -3.99 11.27 -11.48
CA LEU A 60 -5.12 11.55 -12.36
C LEU A 60 -5.45 10.39 -13.31
N GLY A 61 -4.50 9.49 -13.56
CA GLY A 61 -4.67 8.28 -14.38
C GLY A 61 -4.89 7.00 -13.58
N CYS A 62 -5.16 7.12 -12.26
CA CYS A 62 -5.19 5.99 -11.35
C CYS A 62 -6.63 5.45 -11.14
N ASP A 63 -6.99 4.42 -11.90
CA ASP A 63 -8.36 3.86 -11.85
C ASP A 63 -8.65 2.95 -10.64
N PHE A 64 -7.61 2.48 -9.95
CA PHE A 64 -7.73 1.53 -8.83
C PHE A 64 -7.78 2.20 -7.45
N LEU A 65 -7.61 3.53 -7.39
CA LEU A 65 -7.77 4.32 -6.15
C LEU A 65 -9.03 5.17 -6.23
N HIS A 66 -9.90 4.97 -5.26
CA HIS A 66 -11.08 5.78 -5.01
C HIS A 66 -11.35 5.80 -3.51
N ARG A 67 -12.21 6.69 -3.01
CA ARG A 67 -12.45 6.87 -1.56
C ARG A 67 -12.72 5.57 -0.78
N LYS A 68 -13.36 4.57 -1.41
CA LYS A 68 -13.68 3.27 -0.79
C LYS A 68 -12.68 2.15 -1.12
N ALA A 69 -11.53 2.49 -1.72
CA ALA A 69 -10.56 1.48 -2.13
C ALA A 69 -9.97 0.84 -0.87
N PRO A 70 -9.75 -0.48 -0.82
CA PRO A 70 -9.20 -1.14 0.36
C PRO A 70 -7.86 -0.55 0.80
N ALA A 71 -7.05 -0.06 -0.15
CA ALA A 71 -5.81 0.67 0.14
C ALA A 71 -5.99 1.92 1.02
N ILE A 72 -7.20 2.49 1.08
CA ILE A 72 -7.54 3.66 1.90
C ILE A 72 -8.42 3.22 3.07
N ALA A 73 -9.51 2.51 2.77
CA ALA A 73 -10.52 2.16 3.75
C ALA A 73 -9.99 1.26 4.87
N LEU A 74 -9.16 0.25 4.55
CA LEU A 74 -8.65 -0.67 5.57
C LEU A 74 -7.69 0.05 6.53
N PRO A 75 -6.65 0.78 6.09
CA PRO A 75 -5.81 1.55 7.01
C PRO A 75 -6.60 2.56 7.84
N THR A 76 -7.61 3.22 7.26
CA THR A 76 -8.46 4.16 8.02
C THR A 76 -9.21 3.50 9.17
N LEU A 77 -9.66 2.24 9.01
CA LEU A 77 -10.26 1.49 10.13
C LEU A 77 -9.27 1.20 11.26
N HIS A 78 -7.96 1.24 10.97
CA HIS A 78 -6.88 1.09 11.94
C HIS A 78 -6.28 2.44 12.39
N GLY A 79 -6.99 3.55 12.14
CA GLY A 79 -6.59 4.89 12.62
C GLY A 79 -5.64 5.65 11.69
N TYR A 80 -5.33 5.12 10.52
CA TYR A 80 -4.44 5.80 9.58
C TYR A 80 -5.16 6.88 8.75
N THR A 81 -4.55 8.06 8.71
CA THR A 81 -4.92 9.15 7.81
C THR A 81 -4.20 8.98 6.47
N THR A 82 -4.96 8.96 5.37
CA THR A 82 -4.38 8.74 4.03
C THR A 82 -3.77 10.01 3.46
N GLN A 83 -2.52 9.91 3.01
CA GLN A 83 -1.83 10.91 2.18
C GLN A 83 -1.53 10.29 0.81
N LEU A 84 -1.91 10.97 -0.25
CA LEU A 84 -1.66 10.54 -1.63
C LEU A 84 -0.50 11.34 -2.23
N CYS A 85 0.42 10.65 -2.89
CA CYS A 85 1.53 11.25 -3.62
C CYS A 85 1.70 10.55 -4.97
N ASP A 86 2.20 11.29 -5.95
CA ASP A 86 2.67 10.74 -7.22
C ASP A 86 4.12 11.15 -7.54
N ARG A 87 4.59 10.78 -8.73
CA ARG A 87 5.93 11.15 -9.22
C ARG A 87 6.21 12.65 -9.26
N HIS A 88 5.17 13.49 -9.29
CA HIS A 88 5.29 14.94 -9.35
C HIS A 88 5.17 15.59 -7.98
N THR A 89 4.74 14.84 -6.96
CA THR A 89 4.63 15.33 -5.60
C THR A 89 6.03 15.47 -5.01
N PRO A 90 6.47 16.70 -4.65
CA PRO A 90 7.77 16.87 -4.03
C PRO A 90 7.82 16.09 -2.72
N VAL A 91 8.90 15.34 -2.51
CA VAL A 91 9.13 14.71 -1.21
C VAL A 91 9.59 15.82 -0.26
N VAL A 92 8.65 16.40 0.48
CA VAL A 92 8.94 17.40 1.50
C VAL A 92 9.20 16.68 2.83
N PHE A 93 10.24 17.11 3.52
CA PHE A 93 10.69 16.55 4.79
C PHE A 93 10.53 17.62 5.86
N GLU A 94 9.47 17.54 6.64
CA GLU A 94 9.44 18.28 7.90
C GLU A 94 10.39 17.59 8.87
N THR A 95 11.24 18.36 9.54
CA THR A 95 12.28 17.87 10.45
C THR A 95 11.73 17.13 11.66
N ASP A 96 10.44 17.33 11.97
CA ASP A 96 9.75 16.76 13.15
C ASP A 96 8.58 15.84 12.76
N ASP A 97 8.62 15.22 11.57
CA ASP A 97 7.57 14.30 11.10
C ASP A 97 7.67 12.92 11.79
N ASP A 98 7.41 12.90 13.10
CA ASP A 98 7.35 11.71 13.97
C ASP A 98 6.00 10.99 13.82
N CYS A 99 5.74 10.56 12.58
CA CYS A 99 4.46 10.03 12.14
C CYS A 99 4.62 8.58 11.69
N PRO A 100 4.27 7.59 12.53
CA PRO A 100 4.31 6.18 12.16
C PRO A 100 3.50 5.93 10.88
N THR A 101 4.17 5.40 9.86
CA THR A 101 3.68 5.38 8.48
C THR A 101 3.58 3.96 7.92
N LEU A 102 2.41 3.62 7.41
CA LEU A 102 2.20 2.54 6.44
C LEU A 102 2.48 3.10 5.04
N LEU A 103 3.49 2.57 4.35
CA LEU A 103 3.81 2.97 2.99
C LEU A 103 3.23 1.98 1.98
N GLN A 104 2.45 2.46 1.02
CA GLN A 104 1.92 1.66 -0.08
C GLN A 104 2.42 2.20 -1.42
N LEU A 105 3.14 1.38 -2.18
CA LEU A 105 3.72 1.72 -3.48
C LEU A 105 2.94 1.02 -4.59
N PHE A 106 2.29 1.78 -5.47
CA PHE A 106 1.64 1.27 -6.68
C PHE A 106 2.51 1.57 -7.89
N ILE A 107 3.39 0.63 -8.23
CA ILE A 107 4.41 0.84 -9.26
C ILE A 107 4.28 -0.24 -10.32
N ARG A 108 3.94 0.17 -11.55
CA ARG A 108 3.98 -0.71 -12.70
C ARG A 108 5.42 -0.81 -13.21
N GLY A 109 5.94 -2.03 -13.25
CA GLY A 109 7.23 -2.30 -13.86
C GLY A 109 7.03 -2.32 -15.37
N ASN A 110 7.58 -1.34 -16.08
CA ASN A 110 7.70 -1.44 -17.51
C ASN A 110 9.20 -1.48 -17.82
N PRO A 111 9.79 -2.62 -18.18
CA PRO A 111 11.23 -2.72 -18.40
C PRO A 111 11.74 -1.77 -19.52
N PHE A 112 10.83 -1.22 -20.34
CA PHE A 112 11.15 -0.33 -21.46
C PHE A 112 10.82 1.16 -21.24
N ARG A 113 9.85 1.49 -20.35
CA ARG A 113 9.66 2.89 -19.95
C ARG A 113 10.51 3.07 -18.72
N GLY A 114 11.57 3.87 -18.79
CA GLY A 114 12.46 4.15 -17.68
C GLY A 114 11.68 4.27 -16.37
N SER A 115 11.64 3.18 -15.60
CA SER A 115 10.95 3.06 -14.33
C SER A 115 11.70 3.83 -13.23
N ALA A 116 12.46 4.83 -13.67
CA ALA A 116 13.44 5.60 -12.95
C ALA A 116 12.82 6.83 -12.24
N GLY A 117 11.52 7.09 -12.44
CA GLY A 117 10.82 8.15 -11.70
C GLY A 117 10.27 7.61 -10.39
N ILE A 118 9.24 6.75 -10.49
CA ILE A 118 8.46 6.35 -9.33
C ILE A 118 9.18 5.34 -8.42
N ALA A 119 10.03 4.46 -8.97
CA ALA A 119 10.85 3.57 -8.15
C ALA A 119 11.83 4.38 -7.28
N GLN A 120 12.37 5.47 -7.81
CA GLN A 120 13.27 6.39 -7.12
C GLN A 120 12.51 7.14 -6.03
N VAL A 121 11.32 7.67 -6.32
CA VAL A 121 10.46 8.30 -5.32
C VAL A 121 10.12 7.31 -4.19
N GLY A 122 9.77 6.07 -4.53
CA GLY A 122 9.54 4.99 -3.57
C GLY A 122 10.77 4.69 -2.71
N GLN A 123 11.96 4.58 -3.32
CA GLN A 123 13.22 4.39 -2.59
C GLN A 123 13.55 5.56 -1.66
N VAL A 124 13.29 6.80 -2.08
CA VAL A 124 13.49 7.99 -1.26
C VAL A 124 12.58 7.97 -0.03
N TRP A 125 11.30 7.62 -0.21
CA TRP A 125 10.36 7.47 0.91
C TRP A 125 10.77 6.36 1.88
N VAL A 126 11.16 5.18 1.36
CA VAL A 126 11.62 4.07 2.20
C VAL A 126 12.83 4.48 3.02
N LYS A 127 13.86 5.07 2.38
CA LYS A 127 15.08 5.53 3.09
C LYS A 127 14.75 6.56 4.16
N LYS A 128 13.86 7.51 3.87
CA LYS A 128 13.42 8.53 4.83
C LYS A 128 12.79 7.90 6.06
N LEU A 129 11.75 7.11 5.84
CA LEU A 129 10.94 6.55 6.92
C LEU A 129 11.74 5.54 7.76
N LEU A 130 12.71 4.85 7.16
CA LEU A 130 13.68 4.03 7.89
C LEU A 130 14.62 4.89 8.74
N ALA A 131 15.18 5.96 8.18
CA ALA A 131 16.10 6.84 8.88
C ALA A 131 15.44 7.55 10.09
N SER A 132 14.15 7.85 10.00
CA SER A 132 13.37 8.43 11.10
C SER A 132 12.71 7.39 12.02
N GLY A 133 12.84 6.09 11.76
CA GLY A 133 12.18 5.04 12.54
C GLY A 133 10.65 4.96 12.37
N ASN A 134 10.09 5.66 11.38
CA ASN A 134 8.65 5.79 11.19
C ASN A 134 8.04 4.79 10.19
N LEU A 135 8.83 3.95 9.53
CA LEU A 135 8.29 2.93 8.63
C LEU A 135 7.72 1.75 9.43
N GLN A 136 6.39 1.64 9.49
CA GLN A 136 5.73 0.51 10.16
C GLN A 136 5.67 -0.73 9.27
N ALA A 137 5.31 -0.53 8.01
CA ALA A 137 5.21 -1.59 7.02
C ALA A 137 5.25 -1.02 5.61
N LEU A 138 5.59 -1.88 4.66
CA LEU A 138 5.61 -1.59 3.24
C LEU A 138 4.62 -2.50 2.49
N VAL A 139 3.82 -1.95 1.59
CA VAL A 139 3.08 -2.73 0.59
C VAL A 139 3.52 -2.33 -0.80
N VAL A 140 3.84 -3.30 -1.65
CA VAL A 140 4.21 -3.05 -3.06
C VAL A 140 3.22 -3.74 -3.98
N TYR A 141 2.59 -2.98 -4.87
CA TYR A 141 1.65 -3.47 -5.88
C TYR A 141 2.21 -3.28 -7.29
N GLY A 142 2.27 -4.36 -8.06
CA GLY A 142 2.70 -4.37 -9.46
C GLY A 142 4.07 -5.03 -9.68
N SER A 143 5.14 -4.23 -9.63
CA SER A 143 6.47 -4.68 -10.06
C SER A 143 7.25 -5.48 -9.00
N PRO A 144 7.56 -6.77 -9.22
CA PRO A 144 8.42 -7.53 -8.31
C PRO A 144 9.86 -7.00 -8.28
N TYR A 145 10.33 -6.39 -9.38
CA TYR A 145 11.68 -5.82 -9.46
C TYR A 145 11.87 -4.63 -8.50
N VAL A 146 10.82 -3.86 -8.27
CA VAL A 146 10.88 -2.75 -7.32
C VAL A 146 10.99 -3.27 -5.90
N LEU A 147 10.20 -4.31 -5.55
CA LEU A 147 10.35 -4.97 -4.26
C LEU A 147 11.79 -5.48 -4.07
N GLN A 148 12.35 -6.20 -5.06
CA GLN A 148 13.72 -6.72 -5.01
C GLN A 148 14.77 -5.63 -4.77
N GLN A 149 14.59 -4.44 -5.34
CA GLN A 149 15.47 -3.29 -5.10
C GLN A 149 15.34 -2.71 -3.67
N LEU A 150 14.17 -2.86 -3.04
CA LEU A 150 13.90 -2.35 -1.69
C LEU A 150 14.29 -3.34 -0.58
N LEU A 151 14.24 -4.65 -0.85
CA LEU A 151 14.54 -5.70 0.16
C LEU A 151 15.85 -5.50 0.93
N PRO A 152 16.98 -5.09 0.32
CA PRO A 152 18.21 -4.84 1.06
C PRO A 152 18.10 -3.78 2.16
N MET A 153 17.09 -2.90 2.08
CA MET A 153 16.83 -1.84 3.07
C MET A 153 15.81 -2.25 4.14
N LEU A 154 15.16 -3.42 4.03
CA LEU A 154 14.01 -3.81 4.87
C LEU A 154 14.28 -5.03 5.78
N PRO A 155 15.41 -5.13 6.51
CA PRO A 155 15.77 -6.37 7.20
C PRO A 155 14.76 -6.78 8.29
N SER A 156 14.04 -5.83 8.90
CA SER A 156 13.11 -6.10 10.00
C SER A 156 11.70 -5.52 9.79
N ILE A 157 11.45 -4.84 8.66
CA ILE A 157 10.18 -4.17 8.40
C ILE A 157 9.20 -5.16 7.76
N PRO A 158 8.00 -5.35 8.34
CA PRO A 158 6.94 -6.12 7.70
C PRO A 158 6.61 -5.58 6.31
N TYR A 159 6.46 -6.48 5.34
CA TYR A 159 6.00 -6.08 4.02
C TYR A 159 5.04 -7.08 3.39
N ALA A 160 4.22 -6.57 2.49
CA ALA A 160 3.37 -7.34 1.60
C ALA A 160 3.64 -6.95 0.13
N PHE A 161 3.47 -7.90 -0.77
CA PHE A 161 3.59 -7.69 -2.20
C PHE A 161 2.47 -8.40 -2.95
N SER A 162 1.93 -7.72 -3.97
CA SER A 162 1.02 -8.31 -4.93
C SER A 162 1.35 -7.86 -6.35
N TYR A 163 1.19 -8.75 -7.32
CA TYR A 163 1.25 -8.39 -8.74
C TYR A 163 0.07 -7.51 -9.17
N GLY A 164 -1.08 -7.67 -8.52
CA GLY A 164 -2.29 -6.91 -8.81
C GLY A 164 -2.31 -5.55 -8.13
N GLN A 165 -2.94 -4.56 -8.78
CA GLN A 165 -3.17 -3.23 -8.20
C GLN A 165 -4.66 -2.98 -7.89
N MET A 166 -5.54 -3.84 -8.39
CA MET A 166 -6.99 -3.71 -8.27
C MET A 166 -7.46 -3.87 -6.81
N PRO A 167 -8.66 -3.39 -6.46
CA PRO A 167 -9.17 -3.41 -5.09
C PRO A 167 -9.07 -4.77 -4.37
N THR A 168 -9.31 -5.89 -5.06
CA THR A 168 -9.18 -7.22 -4.45
C THR A 168 -7.73 -7.53 -4.02
N ALA A 169 -6.73 -7.16 -4.82
CA ALA A 169 -5.32 -7.31 -4.47
C ALA A 169 -4.92 -6.45 -3.26
N GLN A 170 -5.48 -5.24 -3.18
CA GLN A 170 -5.30 -4.34 -2.04
C GLN A 170 -5.90 -4.95 -0.76
N ALA A 171 -7.12 -5.49 -0.85
CA ALA A 171 -7.79 -6.15 0.26
C ALA A 171 -6.99 -7.35 0.76
N VAL A 172 -6.60 -8.26 -0.14
CA VAL A 172 -5.80 -9.45 0.18
C VAL A 172 -4.50 -9.09 0.91
N SER A 173 -3.74 -8.13 0.38
CA SER A 173 -2.43 -7.74 0.95
C SER A 173 -2.57 -7.08 2.32
N LEU A 174 -3.53 -6.17 2.49
CA LEU A 174 -3.72 -5.43 3.73
C LEU A 174 -4.40 -6.26 4.82
N SER A 175 -5.32 -7.15 4.45
CA SER A 175 -5.92 -8.11 5.37
C SER A 175 -4.87 -9.02 5.99
N ALA A 176 -3.87 -9.47 5.21
CA ALA A 176 -2.74 -10.24 5.72
C ALA A 176 -1.88 -9.43 6.70
N LEU A 177 -1.66 -8.13 6.44
CA LEU A 177 -0.94 -7.25 7.34
C LEU A 177 -1.69 -6.93 8.63
N PHE A 178 -3.02 -6.82 8.62
CA PHE A 178 -3.83 -6.45 9.78
C PHE A 178 -4.50 -7.63 10.50
N ALA A 179 -4.26 -8.88 10.08
CA ALA A 179 -4.96 -10.10 10.53
C ALA A 179 -6.49 -9.99 10.45
N ARG A 180 -7.00 -9.47 9.34
CA ARG A 180 -8.43 -9.43 9.05
C ARG A 180 -8.79 -10.51 8.03
N SER A 181 -9.86 -11.25 8.25
CA SER A 181 -10.41 -12.12 7.20
C SER A 181 -11.10 -11.26 6.14
N ILE A 182 -10.89 -11.59 4.87
CA ILE A 182 -11.56 -10.98 3.71
C ILE A 182 -13.01 -11.48 3.67
#